data_AF-A0A9X1T6T3-F1
#
_entry.id   AF-A0A9X1T6T3-F1
#
_cell.length_a   1.000
_cell.length_b   1.000
_cell.length_c   1.000
_cell.angle_alpha   90.00
_cell.angle_beta   90.00
_cell.angle_gamma   90.00
#
_symmetry.space_group_name_H-M   'P 1'
#
loop_
_entity.id
_entity.type
_entity.pdbx_description
1 polymer ?
#
loop_
_entity_poly.entity_id
_entity_poly.type
_entity_poly.pdbx_seq_one_letter_code
_entity_poly.pdbx_strand_id
1 'polypeptide(L)' 'MEIIAIQPLVALIAGILILVVPRLLNVIVAIYLIVVGLMGLFPDLIHI' A
#
# COMPACT_ATOMS: atom_id res chain seq x y z
N MET A 1 -14.66 25.56 -10.03
CA MET A 1 -14.52 24.61 -11.15
C MET A 1 -13.88 23.36 -10.60
N GLU A 2 -14.65 22.29 -10.62
CA GLU A 2 -14.37 20.98 -10.03
C GLU A 2 -13.06 20.35 -10.54
N ILE A 3 -12.23 19.87 -9.62
CA ILE A 3 -10.96 19.14 -9.87
C ILE A 3 -11.23 17.71 -10.41
N ILE A 4 -12.50 17.39 -10.73
CA ILE A 4 -13.01 16.05 -11.09
C ILE A 4 -12.22 15.35 -12.21
N ALA A 5 -11.61 16.09 -13.15
CA ALA A 5 -10.90 15.48 -14.29
C ALA A 5 -9.43 15.08 -14.01
N ILE A 6 -8.77 15.66 -13.01
CA ILE A 6 -7.32 15.43 -12.79
C ILE A 6 -7.06 14.15 -11.99
N GLN A 7 -7.94 13.85 -11.03
CA GLN A 7 -7.82 12.71 -10.14
C GLN A 7 -7.73 11.35 -10.87
N PRO A 8 -8.60 11.02 -11.85
CA PRO A 8 -8.51 9.75 -12.57
C PRO A 8 -7.24 9.62 -13.44
N LEU A 9 -6.75 10.73 -14.02
CA LEU A 9 -5.52 10.73 -14.82
C LEU A 9 -4.29 10.44 -13.95
N VAL A 10 -4.22 11.05 -12.76
CA VAL A 10 -3.13 10.81 -11.79
C VAL A 10 -3.14 9.37 -11.28
N ALA A 11 -4.32 8.82 -10.97
CA ALA A 11 -4.46 7.43 -10.55
C ALA A 11 -4.01 6.44 -11.63
N LEU A 12 -4.33 6.72 -12.90
CA LEU A 12 -3.91 5.87 -14.03
C LEU A 12 -2.39 5.89 -14.22
N ILE A 13 -1.77 7.08 -14.16
CA ILE A 13 -0.31 7.22 -14.28
C ILE A 13 0.38 6.49 -13.13
N ALA A 14 -0.09 6.67 -11.89
CA ALA A 14 0.42 5.95 -10.74
C ALA A 14 0.29 4.43 -10.90
N GLY A 15 -0.86 3.94 -11.39
CA GLY A 15 -1.09 2.52 -11.67
C GLY A 15 -0.14 1.95 -12.73
N ILE A 16 0.12 2.69 -13.80
CA ILE A 16 1.08 2.25 -14.84
C ILE A 16 2.51 2.24 -14.30
N LEU A 17 2.91 3.29 -13.58
CA LEU A 17 4.24 3.38 -12.96
C LEU A 17 4.49 2.21 -12.00
N ILE A 18 3.46 1.81 -11.25
CA ILE A 18 3.45 0.64 -10.37
C ILE A 18 3.71 -0.66 -11.14
N LEU A 19 3.09 -0.85 -12.30
CA LEU A 19 3.30 -2.03 -13.14
C LEU A 19 4.72 -2.09 -13.71
N VAL A 20 5.30 -0.95 -14.07
CA VAL A 20 6.67 -0.85 -14.61
C VAL A 20 7.72 -1.04 -13.52
N VAL A 21 7.49 -0.49 -12.32
CA VAL A 21 8.41 -0.55 -11.19
C VAL A 21 7.71 -1.14 -9.95
N PRO A 22 7.56 -2.49 -9.89
CA PRO A 22 6.87 -3.14 -8.78
C PRO A 22 7.67 -3.09 -7.46
N ARG A 23 8.93 -2.66 -7.50
CA ARG A 23 9.87 -2.74 -6.37
C ARG A 23 9.44 -1.90 -5.16
N LEU A 24 8.83 -0.74 -5.39
CA LEU A 24 8.37 0.13 -4.31
C LEU A 24 7.20 -0.49 -3.55
N LEU A 25 6.25 -1.09 -4.27
CA LEU A 25 5.11 -1.81 -3.68
C LEU A 25 5.54 -3.03 -2.91
N ASN A 26 6.54 -3.79 -3.40
CA ASN A 26 7.04 -4.96 -2.71
C ASN A 26 7.48 -4.64 -1.28
N VAL A 27 8.19 -3.52 -1.08
CA VAL A 27 8.65 -3.09 0.26
C VAL A 27 7.47 -2.75 1.17
N ILE A 28 6.51 -1.97 0.66
CA ILE A 28 5.33 -1.55 1.42
C ILE A 28 4.49 -2.78 1.82
N VAL A 29 4.24 -3.68 0.87
CA VAL A 29 3.47 -4.91 1.09
C VAL A 29 4.20 -5.85 2.05
N ALA A 30 5.51 -6.02 1.92
CA ALA A 30 6.29 -6.85 2.84
C ALA A 30 6.21 -6.34 4.28
N ILE A 31 6.39 -5.03 4.49
CA ILE A 31 6.27 -4.43 5.83
C ILE A 31 4.85 -4.64 6.37
N TYR A 32 3.82 -4.37 5.57
CA TYR A 32 2.43 -4.56 5.97
C TYR A 32 2.16 -6.02 6.41
N LEU A 33 2.56 -6.99 5.60
CA LEU A 33 2.36 -8.41 5.90
C LEU A 33 3.14 -8.86 7.13
N ILE A 34 4.35 -8.35 7.35
CA ILE A 34 5.13 -8.62 8.56
C ILE A 34 4.41 -8.08 9.79
N VAL A 35 3.97 -6.82 9.77
CA VAL A 35 3.30 -6.19 10.91
C VAL A 35 1.99 -6.92 11.23
N VAL A 36 1.15 -7.16 10.23
CA VAL A 36 -0.13 -7.86 10.41
C VAL A 36 0.10 -9.31 10.84
N GLY A 37 1.10 -9.99 10.29
CA GLY A 37 1.48 -11.35 10.69
C GLY A 37 1.94 -11.42 12.14
N LEU A 38 2.74 -10.45 12.59
CA LEU A 38 3.19 -10.37 13.99
C LEU A 38 2.04 -10.04 14.93
N MET A 39 1.14 -9.12 14.55
CA MET A 39 -0.08 -8.83 15.31
C MET A 39 -0.99 -10.05 15.46
N GLY A 40 -1.11 -10.89 14.42
CA GLY A 40 -1.92 -12.11 14.46
C GLY A 40 -1.24 -13.28 15.20
N LEU A 41 0.09 -13.41 15.12
CA LEU A 41 0.83 -14.50 15.75
C LEU A 41 1.04 -14.27 17.26
N PHE A 42 1.12 -13.01 17.68
CA PHE A 42 1.32 -12.64 19.07
C PHE A 42 0.19 -11.72 19.57
N PRO A 43 -1.03 -12.27 19.76
CA PRO A 43 -2.17 -11.48 20.25
C PRO A 43 -1.92 -10.86 21.63
N ASP A 44 -1.06 -11.47 22.45
CA ASP A 44 -0.68 -10.96 23.76
C ASP A 44 0.17 -9.67 23.70
N LEU A 45 0.82 -9.36 22.55
CA LEU A 45 1.51 -8.07 22.35
C LEU A 45 0.53 -6.89 22.20
N ILE A 46 -0.72 -7.17 21.82
CA ILE A 46 -1.77 -6.16 21.62
C ILE A 46 -2.54 -5.92 22.93
N HIS A 47 -2.51 -6.90 23.83
CA HIS A 47 -3.26 -6.89 25.09
C HIS A 47 -2.45 -6.47 26.32
N ILE A 48 -1.29 -5.80 26.14
CA ILE A 48 -0.52 -5.16 27.22
C ILE A 48 -1.24 -3.89 27.71
#